data_AF-A0A9E1PVX4-F1
#
_entry.id   AF-A0A9E1PVX4-F1
#
_cell.length_a   1.000
_cell.length_b   1.000
_cell.length_c   1.000
_cell.angle_alpha   90.00
_cell.angle_beta   90.00
_cell.angle_gamma   90.00
#
_symmetry.space_group_name_H-M   'P 1'
#
loop_
_entity.id
_entity.type
_entity.pdbx_description
1 polymer ?
#
loop_
_entity_poly.entity_id
_entity_poly.type
_entity_poly.pdbx_seq_one_letter_code
_entity_poly.pdbx_strand_id
1 'polypeptide(L)'
;MTDEIHSQVGDRVDAASGEDKILELVTKSNALLLSHIAGLTTEKGSGLSLDELRAAAAAVQRYQAEKLDDAIAEVWRECKQIANAARWENVRKFHLNRLLVQCFSELFPDYGKPVQQGLHLSRRIIPGFLAAIQQMLGDDLYAQLDGRAKALVDSYANAPNGIIPWEDVYKNDAGLLIVEDVLIYAARYFTDMAKRRNWMIDVVDSHMPAPGHVTEKVWSFSDAEFHLLMNAVYGPLREKSASEPGRIELSKRYDEHSLEFLRILISGLERDHEQLTAAGLL
;
A
#
# COMPACT_ATOMS: atom_id res chain seq x y z
N MET A 1 23.85 -10.24 -27.28
CA MET A 1 22.48 -10.49 -27.78
C MET A 1 21.59 -10.29 -26.58
N THR A 2 21.39 -9.01 -26.33
CA THR A 2 21.05 -8.39 -25.06
C THR A 2 20.22 -7.18 -25.44
N ASP A 3 19.22 -6.93 -24.61
CA ASP A 3 18.34 -5.77 -24.56
C ASP A 3 16.97 -5.87 -25.24
N GLU A 4 16.00 -5.37 -24.47
CA GLU A 4 14.61 -4.99 -24.81
C GLU A 4 13.50 -6.05 -24.77
N ILE A 5 13.13 -6.53 -23.56
CA ILE A 5 11.80 -7.14 -23.32
C ILE A 5 11.03 -6.56 -22.10
N HIS A 6 11.49 -5.52 -21.40
CA HIS A 6 10.78 -5.01 -20.20
C HIS A 6 10.41 -3.52 -20.17
N SER A 7 9.88 -2.96 -21.27
CA SER A 7 9.45 -1.55 -21.27
C SER A 7 8.12 -1.22 -21.97
N GLN A 8 7.21 -2.16 -22.23
CA GLN A 8 5.97 -1.82 -22.96
C GLN A 8 4.76 -2.68 -22.56
N VAL A 9 4.29 -2.61 -21.31
CA VAL A 9 2.87 -2.89 -21.02
C VAL A 9 2.49 -2.11 -19.76
N GLY A 10 1.74 -1.03 -19.95
CA GLY A 10 1.44 -0.01 -18.93
C GLY A 10 1.76 1.40 -19.41
N ASP A 11 1.77 1.58 -20.74
CA ASP A 11 1.86 2.88 -21.40
C ASP A 11 0.84 3.84 -20.79
N ARG A 12 1.38 4.97 -20.31
CA ARG A 12 0.81 6.31 -20.40
C ARG A 12 -0.69 6.30 -20.68
N VAL A 13 -1.51 6.20 -19.64
CA VAL A 13 -2.89 6.63 -19.79
C VAL A 13 -2.84 8.13 -20.12
N ASP A 14 -3.23 8.40 -21.35
CA ASP A 14 -3.21 9.62 -22.13
C ASP A 14 -3.33 10.92 -21.32
N ALA A 15 -2.21 11.46 -20.83
CA ALA A 15 -2.10 12.89 -20.55
C ALA A 15 -2.54 13.71 -21.79
N ALA A 16 -2.30 13.14 -22.99
CA ALA A 16 -2.81 13.62 -24.27
C ALA A 16 -4.34 13.76 -24.31
N SER A 17 -5.13 12.85 -23.72
CA SER A 17 -6.60 12.89 -23.77
C SER A 17 -7.19 14.04 -22.94
N GLY A 18 -6.57 14.36 -21.80
CA GLY A 18 -6.98 15.51 -20.98
C GLY A 18 -6.63 16.85 -21.65
N GLU A 19 -5.43 16.96 -22.22
CA GLU A 19 -5.01 18.13 -23.01
C GLU A 19 -5.87 18.30 -24.27
N ASP A 20 -6.22 17.20 -24.95
CA ASP A 20 -7.06 17.19 -26.15
C ASP A 20 -8.50 17.65 -25.82
N LYS A 21 -9.09 17.19 -24.70
CA LYS A 21 -10.42 17.64 -24.25
C LYS A 21 -10.44 19.16 -23.94
N ILE A 22 -9.38 19.68 -23.31
CA ILE A 22 -9.25 21.13 -23.02
C ILE A 22 -9.11 21.92 -24.33
N LEU A 23 -8.29 21.44 -25.26
CA LEU A 23 -8.08 22.07 -26.56
C LEU A 23 -9.37 22.09 -27.40
N GLU A 24 -10.16 21.01 -27.36
CA GLU A 24 -11.46 20.92 -28.03
C GLU A 24 -12.45 21.97 -27.49
N LEU A 25 -12.52 22.14 -26.17
CA LEU A 25 -13.39 23.13 -25.52
C LEU A 25 -13.01 24.56 -25.89
N VAL A 26 -11.72 24.89 -25.90
CA VAL A 26 -11.21 26.21 -26.33
C VAL A 26 -11.58 26.47 -27.80
N THR A 27 -11.44 25.46 -28.66
CA THR A 27 -11.75 25.57 -30.10
C THR A 27 -13.25 25.80 -30.35
N LYS A 28 -14.12 25.03 -29.69
CA LYS A 28 -15.59 25.19 -29.78
C LYS A 28 -16.03 26.56 -29.25
N SER A 29 -15.40 27.04 -28.20
CA SER A 29 -15.73 28.33 -27.61
C SER A 29 -15.40 29.51 -28.52
N ASN A 30 -14.23 29.48 -29.17
CA ASN A 30 -13.86 30.48 -30.17
C ASN A 30 -14.83 30.48 -31.36
N ALA A 31 -15.28 29.30 -31.81
CA ALA A 31 -16.28 29.19 -32.87
C ALA A 31 -17.64 29.78 -32.47
N LEU A 32 -18.09 29.57 -31.22
CA LEU A 32 -19.33 30.16 -30.71
C LEU A 32 -19.25 31.69 -30.62
N LEU A 33 -18.12 32.22 -30.16
CA LEU A 33 -17.90 33.67 -30.10
C LEU A 33 -17.92 34.29 -31.50
N LEU A 34 -17.26 33.66 -32.47
CA LEU A 34 -17.27 34.10 -33.86
C LEU A 34 -18.67 34.02 -34.48
N SER A 35 -19.42 32.96 -34.22
CA SER A 35 -20.81 32.79 -34.69
C SER A 35 -21.75 33.85 -34.11
N HIS A 36 -21.62 34.17 -32.82
CA HIS A 36 -22.45 35.17 -32.17
C HIS A 36 -22.12 36.59 -32.66
N ILE A 37 -20.83 36.92 -32.83
CA ILE A 37 -20.40 38.19 -33.44
C ILE A 37 -20.93 38.29 -34.88
N ALA A 38 -20.83 37.22 -35.67
CA ALA A 38 -21.35 37.19 -37.04
C ALA A 38 -22.88 37.42 -37.07
N GLY A 39 -23.64 36.76 -36.20
CA GLY A 39 -25.08 36.96 -36.06
C GLY A 39 -25.47 38.42 -35.77
N LEU A 40 -24.77 39.04 -34.81
CA LEU A 40 -24.99 40.44 -34.45
C LEU A 40 -24.63 41.40 -35.61
N THR A 41 -23.63 41.07 -36.44
CA THR A 41 -23.31 41.87 -37.65
C THR A 41 -24.34 41.72 -38.76
N THR A 42 -24.91 40.52 -38.96
CA THR A 42 -25.94 40.27 -39.97
C THR A 42 -27.27 40.93 -39.66
N GLU A 43 -27.63 41.08 -38.38
CA GLU A 43 -28.91 41.69 -37.98
C GLU A 43 -28.93 43.22 -38.14
N LYS A 44 -27.77 43.90 -38.08
CA LYS A 44 -27.73 45.37 -38.03
C LYS A 44 -27.14 46.07 -39.25
N GLY A 45 -26.37 45.39 -40.10
CA GLY A 45 -25.76 45.97 -41.31
C GLY A 45 -24.80 47.15 -41.08
N SER A 46 -24.65 47.64 -39.84
CA SER A 46 -23.74 48.71 -39.42
C SER A 46 -23.28 48.49 -37.97
N GLY A 47 -22.00 48.80 -37.71
CA GLY A 47 -21.20 48.72 -36.48
C GLY A 47 -21.79 48.08 -35.20
N LEU A 48 -21.06 47.09 -34.66
CA LEU A 48 -21.28 46.56 -33.31
C LEU A 48 -20.88 47.57 -32.24
N SER A 49 -21.69 47.72 -31.19
CA SER A 49 -21.29 48.51 -30.01
C SER A 49 -20.33 47.72 -29.12
N LEU A 50 -19.52 48.45 -28.34
CA LEU A 50 -18.59 47.86 -27.39
C LEU A 50 -19.30 47.04 -26.29
N ASP A 51 -20.51 47.44 -25.91
CA ASP A 51 -21.28 46.76 -24.87
C ASP A 51 -21.86 45.42 -25.36
N GLU A 52 -22.23 45.33 -26.63
CA GLU A 52 -22.67 44.07 -27.27
C GLU A 52 -21.50 43.09 -27.40
N LEU A 53 -20.32 43.58 -27.80
CA LEU A 53 -19.09 42.76 -27.83
C LEU A 53 -18.72 42.24 -26.43
N ARG A 54 -18.88 43.07 -25.39
CA ARG A 54 -18.66 42.66 -23.99
C ARG A 54 -19.68 41.66 -23.51
N ALA A 55 -20.96 41.82 -23.86
CA ALA A 55 -22.00 40.86 -23.51
C ALA A 55 -21.76 39.49 -24.17
N ALA A 56 -21.37 39.50 -25.45
CA ALA A 56 -20.97 38.30 -26.19
C ALA A 56 -19.79 37.58 -25.52
N ALA A 57 -18.73 38.33 -25.18
CA ALA A 57 -17.57 37.79 -24.49
C ALA A 57 -17.92 37.22 -23.10
N ALA A 58 -18.77 37.90 -22.33
CA ALA A 58 -19.19 37.46 -21.01
C ALA A 58 -20.06 36.18 -21.04
N ALA A 59 -20.93 36.04 -22.04
CA ALA A 59 -21.73 34.83 -22.22
C ALA A 59 -20.86 33.61 -22.55
N VAL A 60 -19.85 33.80 -23.42
CA VAL A 60 -18.88 32.77 -23.77
C VAL A 60 -18.00 32.40 -22.57
N GLN A 61 -17.56 33.39 -21.79
CA GLN A 61 -16.75 33.16 -20.59
C GLN A 61 -17.50 32.36 -19.51
N ARG A 62 -18.81 32.61 -19.30
CA ARG A 62 -19.63 31.82 -18.38
C ARG A 62 -19.81 30.39 -18.86
N TYR A 63 -20.10 30.20 -20.15
CA TYR A 63 -20.21 28.87 -20.76
C TYR A 63 -18.89 28.08 -20.65
N GLN A 64 -17.75 28.76 -20.86
CA GLN A 64 -16.43 28.15 -20.65
C GLN A 64 -16.21 27.75 -19.19
N ALA A 65 -16.52 28.63 -18.22
CA ALA A 65 -16.29 28.32 -16.82
C ALA A 65 -17.05 27.06 -16.38
N GLU A 66 -18.34 26.95 -16.70
CA GLU A 66 -19.15 25.77 -16.34
C GLU A 66 -18.68 24.50 -17.05
N LYS A 67 -18.35 24.57 -18.35
CA LYS A 67 -17.89 23.40 -19.12
C LYS A 67 -16.46 22.98 -18.79
N LEU A 68 -15.62 23.94 -18.41
CA LEU A 68 -14.26 23.67 -17.95
C LEU A 68 -14.29 23.01 -16.58
N ASP A 69 -15.16 23.45 -15.67
CA ASP A 69 -15.36 22.82 -14.36
C ASP A 69 -15.86 21.37 -14.53
N ASP A 70 -16.83 21.14 -15.43
CA ASP A 70 -17.30 19.79 -15.78
C ASP A 70 -16.16 18.91 -16.30
N ALA A 71 -15.35 19.43 -17.23
CA ALA A 71 -14.25 18.69 -17.84
C ALA A 71 -13.12 18.40 -16.84
N ILE A 72 -12.77 19.35 -15.98
CA ILE A 72 -11.81 19.15 -14.88
C ILE A 72 -12.34 18.10 -13.92
N ALA A 73 -13.61 18.15 -13.55
CA ALA A 73 -14.23 17.16 -12.66
C ALA A 73 -14.24 15.75 -13.30
N GLU A 74 -14.44 15.66 -14.61
CA GLU A 74 -14.38 14.42 -15.38
C GLU A 74 -12.95 13.86 -15.44
N VAL A 75 -11.96 14.65 -15.84
CA VAL A 75 -10.54 14.27 -15.84
C VAL A 75 -10.08 13.85 -14.44
N TRP A 76 -10.48 14.60 -13.40
CA TRP A 76 -10.18 14.23 -12.01
C TRP A 76 -10.83 12.90 -11.60
N ARG A 77 -12.02 12.59 -12.11
CA ARG A 77 -12.70 11.30 -11.88
C ARG A 77 -11.97 10.17 -12.60
N GLU A 78 -11.54 10.39 -13.83
CA GLU A 78 -10.73 9.45 -14.62
C GLU A 78 -9.38 9.19 -13.95
N CYS A 79 -8.64 10.24 -13.55
CA CYS A 79 -7.40 10.12 -12.79
C CYS A 79 -7.60 9.32 -11.49
N LYS A 80 -8.68 9.57 -10.76
CA LYS A 80 -9.02 8.77 -9.57
C LYS A 80 -9.33 7.32 -9.92
N GLN A 81 -10.03 7.05 -11.02
CA GLN A 81 -10.32 5.69 -11.48
C GLN A 81 -9.05 4.95 -11.90
N ILE A 82 -8.12 5.59 -12.60
CA ILE A 82 -6.82 5.02 -13.00
C ILE A 82 -5.94 4.78 -11.77
N ALA A 83 -5.83 5.77 -10.88
CA ALA A 83 -5.09 5.62 -9.62
C ALA A 83 -5.67 4.50 -8.77
N ASN A 84 -7.00 4.40 -8.71
CA ASN A 84 -7.69 3.29 -8.07
C ASN A 84 -7.40 1.98 -8.79
N ALA A 85 -7.52 1.89 -10.11
CA ALA A 85 -7.24 0.69 -10.90
C ALA A 85 -5.79 0.22 -10.71
N ALA A 86 -4.81 1.12 -10.72
CA ALA A 86 -3.41 0.82 -10.43
C ALA A 86 -3.20 0.37 -8.96
N ARG A 87 -3.93 0.99 -8.02
CA ARG A 87 -3.99 0.52 -6.62
C ARG A 87 -4.57 -0.89 -6.54
N TRP A 88 -5.65 -1.17 -7.28
CA TRP A 88 -6.35 -2.45 -7.36
C TRP A 88 -5.59 -3.52 -8.15
N GLU A 89 -4.71 -3.13 -9.06
CA GLU A 89 -3.72 -3.99 -9.74
C GLU A 89 -2.64 -4.42 -8.74
N ASN A 90 -2.12 -3.49 -7.92
CA ASN A 90 -1.15 -3.78 -6.87
C ASN A 90 -1.75 -4.62 -5.74
N VAL A 91 -3.02 -4.41 -5.40
CA VAL A 91 -3.84 -5.25 -4.50
C VAL A 91 -3.82 -6.72 -4.93
N ARG A 92 -3.70 -7.00 -6.23
CA ARG A 92 -3.75 -8.34 -6.85
C ARG A 92 -2.37 -8.98 -7.09
N LYS A 93 -1.26 -8.33 -6.72
CA LYS A 93 0.11 -8.84 -6.98
C LYS A 93 0.87 -9.31 -5.74
N PHE A 94 0.53 -8.80 -4.55
CA PHE A 94 1.32 -9.00 -3.33
C PHE A 94 0.53 -9.75 -2.26
N HIS A 95 0.15 -11.00 -2.55
CA HIS A 95 -0.77 -11.78 -1.72
C HIS A 95 -0.16 -12.14 -0.37
N LEU A 96 1.04 -12.71 -0.35
CA LEU A 96 1.72 -13.05 0.90
C LEU A 96 2.01 -11.81 1.74
N ASN A 97 2.48 -10.74 1.09
CA ASN A 97 2.81 -9.49 1.77
C ASN A 97 1.62 -8.90 2.52
N ARG A 98 0.41 -9.04 1.97
CA ARG A 98 -0.80 -8.57 2.63
C ARG A 98 -1.16 -9.40 3.84
N LEU A 99 -1.04 -10.72 3.76
CA LEU A 99 -1.23 -11.60 4.91
C LEU A 99 -0.26 -11.24 6.03
N LEU A 100 1.02 -10.98 5.70
CA LEU A 100 2.04 -10.62 6.68
C LEU A 100 1.84 -9.22 7.28
N VAL A 101 1.51 -8.22 6.46
CA VAL A 101 1.25 -6.85 6.95
C VAL A 101 -0.01 -6.80 7.83
N GLN A 102 -1.00 -7.64 7.56
CA GLN A 102 -2.21 -7.73 8.37
C GLN A 102 -1.90 -8.10 9.84
N CYS A 103 -0.82 -8.85 10.11
CA CYS A 103 -0.45 -9.23 11.47
C CYS A 103 -0.16 -8.05 12.39
N PHE A 104 0.19 -6.88 11.84
CA PHE A 104 0.52 -5.69 12.61
C PHE A 104 -0.17 -4.42 12.08
N SER A 105 -1.22 -4.56 11.27
CA SER A 105 -1.94 -3.42 10.67
C SER A 105 -2.51 -2.48 11.72
N GLU A 106 -2.94 -3.02 12.85
CA GLU A 106 -3.53 -2.28 13.98
C GLU A 106 -2.52 -1.39 14.71
N LEU A 107 -1.22 -1.61 14.51
CA LEU A 107 -0.17 -0.75 15.07
C LEU A 107 0.07 0.51 14.24
N PHE A 108 -0.53 0.63 13.06
CA PHE A 108 -0.44 1.86 12.28
C PHE A 108 -1.37 2.92 12.86
N PRO A 109 -0.98 4.21 12.81
CA PRO A 109 -1.90 5.27 13.22
C PRO A 109 -3.11 5.31 12.28
N ASP A 110 -4.25 5.69 12.86
CA ASP A 110 -5.47 6.04 12.13
C ASP A 110 -5.17 7.06 11.03
N TYR A 111 -5.98 7.04 9.98
CA TYR A 111 -5.81 7.95 8.87
C TYR A 111 -5.82 9.42 9.32
N GLY A 112 -4.76 10.15 8.97
CA GLY A 112 -4.59 11.56 9.32
C GLY A 112 -4.09 11.82 10.75
N LYS A 113 -3.82 10.78 11.56
CA LYS A 113 -3.16 10.93 12.86
C LYS A 113 -1.63 10.83 12.72
N PRO A 114 -0.86 11.58 13.53
CA PRO A 114 0.59 11.48 13.50
C PRO A 114 1.06 10.13 14.06
N VAL A 115 2.15 9.61 13.51
CA VAL A 115 2.88 8.47 14.09
C VAL A 115 3.53 8.91 15.40
N GLN A 116 3.48 8.04 16.42
CA GLN A 116 4.05 8.30 17.75
C GLN A 116 5.11 7.23 18.06
N GLN A 117 6.31 7.66 18.44
CA GLN A 117 7.41 6.78 18.85
C GLN A 117 6.98 5.92 20.06
N GLY A 118 7.36 4.64 20.05
CA GLY A 118 7.08 3.66 21.10
C GLY A 118 5.63 3.19 21.17
N LEU A 119 4.73 3.73 20.34
CA LEU A 119 3.31 3.36 20.33
C LEU A 119 2.82 2.87 18.97
N HIS A 120 3.28 3.51 17.89
CA HIS A 120 2.83 3.22 16.54
C HIS A 120 3.99 2.80 15.63
N LEU A 121 3.66 1.97 14.65
CA LEU A 121 4.52 1.68 13.52
C LEU A 121 4.26 2.69 12.38
N SER A 122 5.30 3.14 11.70
CA SER A 122 5.15 3.86 10.44
C SER A 122 4.92 2.87 9.29
N ARG A 123 4.03 3.18 8.35
CA ARG A 123 3.86 2.40 7.11
C ARG A 123 5.15 2.33 6.26
N ARG A 124 6.13 3.23 6.51
CA ARG A 124 7.44 3.24 5.88
C ARG A 124 8.27 1.99 6.16
N ILE A 125 7.97 1.23 7.23
CA ILE A 125 8.70 -0.01 7.54
C ILE A 125 8.34 -1.17 6.63
N ILE A 126 7.18 -1.12 5.96
CA ILE A 126 6.62 -2.26 5.22
C ILE A 126 7.64 -2.83 4.21
N PRO A 127 8.29 -2.02 3.34
CA PRO A 127 9.28 -2.55 2.40
C PRO A 127 10.44 -3.27 3.09
N GLY A 128 10.98 -2.69 4.16
CA GLY A 128 12.10 -3.26 4.91
C GLY A 128 11.75 -4.51 5.69
N PHE A 129 10.55 -4.57 6.28
CA PHE A 129 10.04 -5.77 6.92
C PHE A 129 9.89 -6.92 5.91
N LEU A 130 9.28 -6.65 4.75
CA LEU A 130 9.09 -7.66 3.71
C LEU A 130 10.44 -8.13 3.13
N ALA A 131 11.39 -7.21 2.94
CA ALA A 131 12.75 -7.53 2.53
C ALA A 131 13.47 -8.41 3.57
N ALA A 132 13.33 -8.13 4.87
CA ALA A 132 13.90 -8.94 5.93
C ALA A 132 13.32 -10.38 5.92
N ILE A 133 12.00 -10.52 5.77
CA ILE A 133 11.34 -11.82 5.64
C ILE A 133 11.84 -12.58 4.41
N GLN A 134 11.92 -11.92 3.25
CA GLN A 134 12.43 -12.54 2.03
C GLN A 134 13.89 -12.98 2.19
N GLN A 135 14.76 -12.17 2.81
CA GLN A 135 16.15 -12.54 3.08
C GLN A 135 16.28 -13.76 4.03
N MET A 136 15.37 -13.89 5.00
CA MET A 136 15.36 -15.04 5.91
C MET A 136 14.86 -16.31 5.22
N LEU A 137 13.82 -16.22 4.40
CA LEU A 137 13.25 -17.40 3.74
C LEU A 137 14.06 -17.84 2.51
N GLY A 138 14.71 -16.90 1.84
CA GLY A 138 15.27 -17.09 0.50
C GLY A 138 14.17 -17.08 -0.57
N ASP A 139 14.58 -16.86 -1.83
CA ASP A 139 13.66 -16.61 -2.94
C ASP A 139 12.75 -17.82 -3.24
N ASP A 140 13.29 -19.05 -3.20
CA ASP A 140 12.53 -20.25 -3.55
C ASP A 140 11.36 -20.51 -2.59
N LEU A 141 11.64 -20.48 -1.28
CA LEU A 141 10.63 -20.71 -0.26
C LEU A 141 9.62 -19.56 -0.21
N TYR A 142 10.11 -18.32 -0.36
CA TYR A 142 9.24 -17.15 -0.42
C TYR A 142 8.27 -17.24 -1.62
N ALA A 143 8.77 -17.57 -2.82
CA ALA A 143 7.94 -17.74 -4.01
C ALA A 143 6.92 -18.87 -3.88
N GLN A 144 7.31 -19.98 -3.22
CA GLN A 144 6.38 -21.08 -2.93
C GLN A 144 5.22 -20.63 -2.01
N LEU A 145 5.53 -19.88 -0.94
CA LEU A 145 4.53 -19.38 0.00
C LEU A 145 3.65 -18.30 -0.62
N ASP A 146 4.21 -17.43 -1.47
CA ASP A 146 3.42 -16.47 -2.23
C ASP A 146 2.51 -17.14 -3.27
N GLY A 147 2.98 -18.21 -3.94
CA GLY A 147 2.14 -19.03 -4.81
C GLY A 147 0.94 -19.65 -4.07
N ARG A 148 1.13 -20.09 -2.82
CA ARG A 148 0.04 -20.58 -1.96
C ARG A 148 -0.92 -19.46 -1.55
N ALA A 149 -0.40 -18.29 -1.17
CA ALA A 149 -1.21 -17.12 -0.84
C ALA A 149 -2.04 -16.67 -2.04
N LYS A 150 -1.44 -16.69 -3.24
CA LYS A 150 -2.13 -16.42 -4.50
C LYS A 150 -3.25 -17.43 -4.75
N ALA A 151 -2.98 -18.73 -4.64
CA ALA A 151 -4.00 -19.75 -4.86
C ALA A 151 -5.20 -19.62 -3.89
N LEU A 152 -4.93 -19.27 -2.64
CA LEU A 152 -5.97 -18.95 -1.66
C LEU A 152 -6.82 -17.76 -2.14
N VAL A 153 -6.19 -16.64 -2.49
CA VAL A 153 -6.90 -15.44 -2.93
C VAL A 153 -7.67 -15.69 -4.23
N ASP A 154 -7.11 -16.45 -5.15
CA ASP A 154 -7.77 -16.85 -6.41
C ASP A 154 -9.04 -17.69 -6.14
N SER A 155 -9.11 -18.45 -5.02
CA SER A 155 -10.34 -19.16 -4.64
C SER A 155 -11.51 -18.21 -4.30
N TYR A 156 -11.22 -16.95 -3.97
CA TYR A 156 -12.20 -15.90 -3.75
C TYR A 156 -12.51 -15.08 -5.01
N ALA A 157 -11.84 -15.36 -6.14
CA ALA A 157 -11.97 -14.57 -7.37
C ALA A 157 -13.36 -14.65 -8.01
N ASN A 158 -14.18 -15.66 -7.65
CA ASN A 158 -15.57 -15.80 -8.10
C ASN A 158 -16.57 -14.92 -7.32
N ALA A 159 -16.08 -13.96 -6.51
CA ALA A 159 -16.95 -13.01 -5.82
C ALA A 159 -17.85 -12.26 -6.82
N PRO A 160 -19.17 -12.08 -6.54
CA PRO A 160 -20.16 -11.54 -7.48
C PRO A 160 -19.86 -10.16 -8.10
N ASN A 161 -18.89 -9.43 -7.54
CA ASN A 161 -18.48 -8.08 -7.92
C ASN A 161 -17.00 -8.01 -8.40
N GLY A 162 -16.30 -9.15 -8.48
CA GLY A 162 -14.86 -9.19 -8.79
C GLY A 162 -13.98 -8.54 -7.71
N ILE A 163 -14.52 -8.25 -6.52
CA ILE A 163 -13.79 -7.66 -5.39
C ILE A 163 -13.42 -8.80 -4.44
N ILE A 164 -12.11 -8.96 -4.19
CA ILE A 164 -11.60 -9.91 -3.20
C ILE A 164 -12.05 -9.45 -1.80
N PRO A 165 -12.79 -10.27 -1.04
CA PRO A 165 -13.20 -9.96 0.32
C PRO A 165 -12.02 -10.21 1.28
N TRP A 166 -11.10 -9.23 1.38
CA TRP A 166 -9.88 -9.38 2.17
C TRP A 166 -10.12 -9.73 3.64
N GLU A 167 -11.21 -9.22 4.24
CA GLU A 167 -11.60 -9.59 5.60
C GLU A 167 -11.84 -11.09 5.78
N ASP A 168 -12.40 -11.75 4.76
CA ASP A 168 -12.62 -13.20 4.78
C ASP A 168 -11.33 -13.96 4.49
N VAL A 169 -10.46 -13.40 3.63
CA VAL A 169 -9.13 -13.96 3.36
C VAL A 169 -8.25 -13.96 4.62
N TYR A 170 -8.27 -12.86 5.38
CA TYR A 170 -7.49 -12.71 6.61
C TYR A 170 -7.94 -13.64 7.74
N LYS A 171 -9.21 -14.04 7.72
CA LYS A 171 -9.80 -14.99 8.70
C LYS A 171 -9.76 -16.45 8.21
N ASN A 172 -9.25 -16.70 7.01
CA ASN A 172 -9.20 -18.04 6.45
C ASN A 172 -8.07 -18.84 7.11
N ASP A 173 -8.39 -20.03 7.62
CA ASP A 173 -7.42 -20.93 8.27
C ASP A 173 -6.21 -21.24 7.38
N ALA A 174 -6.40 -21.41 6.06
CA ALA A 174 -5.29 -21.65 5.14
C ALA A 174 -4.39 -20.41 5.01
N GLY A 175 -4.95 -19.20 5.10
CA GLY A 175 -4.21 -17.94 5.12
C GLY A 175 -3.37 -17.82 6.38
N LEU A 176 -3.97 -18.12 7.54
CA LEU A 176 -3.29 -18.16 8.83
C LEU A 176 -2.15 -19.19 8.81
N LEU A 177 -2.37 -20.39 8.26
CA LEU A 177 -1.33 -21.40 8.14
C LEU A 177 -0.16 -20.98 7.23
N ILE A 178 -0.41 -20.19 6.18
CA ILE A 178 0.69 -19.66 5.34
C ILE A 178 1.55 -18.69 6.14
N VAL A 179 0.92 -17.82 6.94
CA VAL A 179 1.65 -16.91 7.84
C VAL A 179 2.40 -17.70 8.90
N GLU A 180 1.77 -18.69 9.54
CA GLU A 180 2.44 -19.56 10.51
C GLU A 180 3.69 -20.22 9.90
N ASP A 181 3.59 -20.76 8.68
CA ASP A 181 4.73 -21.37 7.99
C ASP A 181 5.88 -20.34 7.85
N VAL A 182 5.61 -19.13 7.35
CA VAL A 182 6.61 -18.05 7.23
C VAL A 182 7.31 -17.81 8.57
N LEU A 183 6.54 -17.65 9.64
CA LEU A 183 7.06 -17.26 10.94
C LEU A 183 7.83 -18.37 11.64
N ILE A 184 7.39 -19.63 11.51
CA ILE A 184 8.11 -20.80 11.99
C ILE A 184 9.45 -20.94 11.26
N TYR A 185 9.47 -20.80 9.93
CA TYR A 185 10.72 -20.87 9.17
C TYR A 185 11.66 -19.72 9.50
N ALA A 186 11.14 -18.51 9.68
CA ALA A 186 11.93 -17.33 10.07
C ALA A 186 12.48 -17.41 11.51
N ALA A 187 11.83 -18.16 12.42
CA ALA A 187 12.22 -18.21 13.83
C ALA A 187 13.68 -18.66 14.06
N ARG A 188 14.21 -19.55 13.20
CA ARG A 188 15.59 -20.06 13.27
C ARG A 188 16.67 -18.97 13.20
N TYR A 189 16.34 -17.80 12.67
CA TYR A 189 17.29 -16.70 12.52
C TYR A 189 17.46 -15.91 13.82
N PHE A 190 16.56 -16.04 14.79
CA PHE A 190 16.53 -15.27 16.04
C PHE A 190 17.16 -16.00 17.23
N THR A 191 18.09 -16.93 17.01
CA THR A 191 18.82 -17.62 18.10
C THR A 191 19.64 -16.66 18.96
N ASP A 192 20.12 -15.56 18.36
CA ASP A 192 20.72 -14.42 19.05
C ASP A 192 19.82 -13.20 18.84
N MET A 193 18.96 -12.93 19.83
CA MET A 193 17.90 -11.93 19.72
C MET A 193 18.48 -10.52 19.56
N ALA A 194 19.44 -10.12 20.40
CA ALA A 194 20.02 -8.78 20.34
C ALA A 194 20.72 -8.51 19.01
N LYS A 195 21.50 -9.48 18.51
CA LYS A 195 22.14 -9.36 17.19
C LYS A 195 21.11 -9.28 16.07
N ARG A 196 20.06 -10.12 16.11
CA ARG A 196 19.05 -10.16 15.05
C ARG A 196 18.14 -8.93 15.08
N ARG A 197 17.85 -8.37 16.25
CA ARG A 197 17.16 -7.09 16.43
C ARG A 197 17.91 -5.97 15.72
N ASN A 198 19.19 -5.79 16.03
CA ASN A 198 20.02 -4.75 15.42
C ASN A 198 20.06 -4.90 13.89
N TRP A 199 20.27 -6.13 13.40
CA TRP A 199 20.21 -6.41 11.96
C TRP A 199 18.86 -6.04 11.33
N MET A 200 17.75 -6.38 11.98
CA MET A 200 16.43 -6.08 11.44
C MET A 200 16.15 -4.57 11.44
N ILE A 201 16.62 -3.86 12.46
CA ILE A 201 16.57 -2.38 12.50
C ILE A 201 17.32 -1.80 11.31
N ASP A 202 18.55 -2.24 11.05
CA ASP A 202 19.36 -1.78 9.91
C ASP A 202 18.71 -2.09 8.55
N VAL A 203 18.14 -3.29 8.41
CA VAL A 203 17.43 -3.68 7.17
C VAL A 203 16.19 -2.82 6.98
N VAL A 204 15.41 -2.57 8.03
CA VAL A 204 14.22 -1.73 7.93
C VAL A 204 14.62 -0.31 7.55
N ASP A 205 15.59 0.28 8.26
CA ASP A 205 16.05 1.65 8.03
C ASP A 205 16.55 1.87 6.60
N SER A 206 17.38 0.96 6.09
CA SER A 206 17.93 1.03 4.72
C SER A 206 16.87 0.95 3.61
N HIS A 207 15.67 0.43 3.90
CA HIS A 207 14.57 0.30 2.95
C HIS A 207 13.44 1.30 3.18
N MET A 208 13.53 2.16 4.20
CA MET A 208 12.50 3.15 4.47
C MET A 208 12.51 4.25 3.40
N PRO A 209 11.37 4.50 2.72
CA PRO A 209 11.24 5.66 1.84
C PRO A 209 11.43 6.97 2.61
N ALA A 210 11.75 8.07 1.92
CA ALA A 210 11.85 9.39 2.54
C ALA A 210 10.53 9.78 3.25
N PRO A 211 10.58 10.46 4.41
CA PRO A 211 9.38 10.86 5.15
C PRO A 211 8.58 11.91 4.38
N GLY A 212 7.24 11.76 4.36
CA GLY A 212 6.34 12.69 3.69
C GLY A 212 5.96 13.91 4.55
N HIS A 213 6.05 13.78 5.87
CA HIS A 213 5.66 14.82 6.83
C HIS A 213 6.71 15.05 7.94
N VAL A 214 6.65 16.21 8.60
CA VAL A 214 7.62 16.60 9.65
C VAL A 214 7.59 15.66 10.85
N THR A 215 6.41 15.19 11.27
CA THR A 215 6.27 14.21 12.35
C THR A 215 6.91 12.86 12.01
N GLU A 216 6.89 12.47 10.74
CA GLU A 216 7.56 11.26 10.26
C GLU A 216 9.08 11.41 10.15
N LYS A 217 9.60 12.65 10.13
CA LYS A 217 11.06 12.90 10.10
C LYS A 217 11.73 12.57 11.42
N VAL A 218 11.02 12.74 12.53
CA VAL A 218 11.54 12.51 13.88
C VAL A 218 11.35 11.05 14.30
N TRP A 219 10.41 10.35 13.67
CA TRP A 219 10.14 8.95 13.92
C TRP A 219 11.22 8.06 13.32
N SER A 220 11.64 7.04 14.08
CA SER A 220 12.60 6.02 13.65
C SER A 220 12.15 4.63 14.07
N PHE A 221 12.59 3.60 13.34
CA PHE A 221 12.37 2.22 13.74
C PHE A 221 13.48 1.81 14.72
N SER A 222 13.17 1.82 16.02
CA SER A 222 14.14 1.56 17.10
C SER A 222 13.84 0.25 17.85
N ASP A 223 14.49 0.03 18.98
CA ASP A 223 14.28 -1.13 19.84
C ASP A 223 12.80 -1.30 20.23
N ALA A 224 12.11 -0.20 20.56
CA ALA A 224 10.70 -0.23 20.94
C ALA A 224 9.81 -0.67 19.77
N GLU A 225 10.01 -0.12 18.58
CA GLU A 225 9.24 -0.48 17.38
C GLU A 225 9.51 -1.92 16.93
N PHE A 226 10.75 -2.40 17.09
CA PHE A 226 11.06 -3.81 16.85
C PHE A 226 10.24 -4.71 17.77
N HIS A 227 10.20 -4.41 19.06
CA HIS A 227 9.42 -5.20 20.03
C HIS A 227 7.92 -5.12 19.77
N LEU A 228 7.39 -3.95 19.39
CA LEU A 228 5.99 -3.81 18.95
C LEU A 228 5.68 -4.72 17.76
N LEU A 229 6.51 -4.66 16.72
CA LEU A 229 6.35 -5.46 15.51
C LEU A 229 6.43 -6.96 15.81
N MET A 230 7.47 -7.40 16.51
CA MET A 230 7.69 -8.82 16.81
C MET A 230 6.60 -9.39 17.70
N ASN A 231 6.10 -8.63 18.68
CA ASN A 231 4.99 -9.06 19.52
C ASN A 231 3.69 -9.19 18.73
N ALA A 232 3.40 -8.26 17.81
CA ALA A 232 2.22 -8.37 16.96
C ALA A 232 2.30 -9.58 16.01
N VAL A 233 3.45 -9.75 15.34
CA VAL A 233 3.63 -10.82 14.35
C VAL A 233 3.66 -12.22 14.98
N TYR A 234 4.38 -12.40 16.09
CA TYR A 234 4.50 -13.71 16.74
C TYR A 234 3.47 -13.95 17.85
N GLY A 235 2.65 -12.96 18.21
CA GLY A 235 1.65 -13.06 19.28
C GLY A 235 0.73 -14.29 19.16
N PRO A 236 0.07 -14.51 18.00
CA PRO A 236 -0.79 -15.68 17.82
C PRO A 236 -0.05 -17.02 17.98
N LEU A 237 1.18 -17.13 17.47
CA LEU A 237 1.99 -18.35 17.63
C LEU A 237 2.42 -18.57 19.09
N ARG A 238 2.73 -17.49 19.82
CA ARG A 238 3.04 -17.54 21.25
C ARG A 238 1.84 -18.10 22.02
N GLU A 239 0.65 -17.54 21.80
CA GLU A 239 -0.59 -18.00 22.42
C GLU A 239 -0.89 -19.47 22.09
N LYS A 240 -0.77 -19.85 20.82
CA LYS A 240 -0.97 -21.23 20.36
C LYS A 240 0.00 -22.19 21.06
N SER A 241 1.28 -21.85 21.13
CA SER A 241 2.33 -22.66 21.79
C SER A 241 2.19 -22.77 23.31
N ALA A 242 1.54 -21.78 23.96
CA ALA A 242 1.29 -21.79 25.39
C ALA A 242 0.21 -22.81 25.80
N SER A 243 -0.71 -23.15 24.88
CA SER A 243 -1.80 -24.09 25.12
C SER A 243 -1.43 -25.54 24.77
N GLU A 244 -1.91 -26.52 25.55
CA GLU A 244 -1.69 -27.94 25.23
C GLU A 244 -2.32 -28.36 23.88
N PRO A 245 -3.58 -27.99 23.57
CA PRO A 245 -4.15 -28.29 22.26
C PRO A 245 -3.36 -27.67 21.10
N GLY A 246 -2.89 -26.43 21.25
CA GLY A 246 -2.10 -25.75 20.24
C GLY A 246 -0.72 -26.38 20.05
N ARG A 247 -0.06 -26.86 21.11
CA ARG A 247 1.18 -27.65 21.00
C ARG A 247 0.99 -28.94 20.21
N ILE A 248 -0.12 -29.65 20.45
CA ILE A 248 -0.46 -30.86 19.70
C ILE A 248 -0.73 -30.54 18.22
N GLU A 249 -1.37 -29.42 17.92
CA GLU A 249 -1.61 -28.99 16.54
C GLU A 249 -0.31 -28.63 15.82
N LEU A 250 0.56 -27.85 16.49
CA LEU A 250 1.87 -27.46 15.97
C LEU A 250 2.75 -28.67 15.69
N SER A 251 2.80 -29.66 16.59
CA SER A 251 3.64 -30.87 16.43
C SER A 251 3.15 -31.83 15.34
N LYS A 252 1.88 -31.74 14.92
CA LYS A 252 1.39 -32.47 13.74
C LYS A 252 1.91 -31.90 12.43
N ARG A 253 2.27 -30.61 12.41
CA ARG A 253 2.63 -29.88 11.19
C ARG A 253 4.13 -29.64 11.08
N TYR A 254 4.79 -29.30 12.17
CA TYR A 254 6.19 -28.90 12.22
C TYR A 254 7.03 -29.91 13.00
N ASP A 255 8.27 -30.08 12.58
CA ASP A 255 9.24 -30.90 13.28
C ASP A 255 9.69 -30.26 14.61
N GLU A 256 10.22 -31.08 15.51
CA GLU A 256 10.64 -30.63 16.85
C GLU A 256 11.74 -29.55 16.80
N HIS A 257 12.63 -29.55 15.80
CA HIS A 257 13.66 -28.51 15.68
C HIS A 257 13.05 -27.16 15.31
N SER A 258 12.10 -27.14 14.37
CA SER A 258 11.37 -25.92 14.02
C SER A 258 10.61 -25.35 15.23
N LEU A 259 10.00 -26.20 16.04
CA LEU A 259 9.30 -25.79 17.26
C LEU A 259 10.26 -25.32 18.36
N GLU A 260 11.46 -25.91 18.46
CA GLU A 260 12.49 -25.43 19.38
C GLU A 260 12.98 -24.04 19.00
N PHE A 261 13.17 -23.74 17.71
CA PHE A 261 13.51 -22.38 17.28
C PHE A 261 12.43 -21.36 17.61
N LEU A 262 11.15 -21.72 17.52
CA LEU A 262 10.05 -20.87 17.97
C LEU A 262 10.17 -20.57 19.49
N ARG A 263 10.43 -21.59 20.32
CA ARG A 263 10.62 -21.40 21.77
C ARG A 263 11.80 -20.49 22.07
N ILE A 264 12.94 -20.71 21.39
CA ILE A 264 14.14 -19.89 21.53
C ILE A 264 13.83 -18.43 21.17
N LEU A 265 13.09 -18.19 20.09
CA LEU A 265 12.67 -16.84 19.69
C LEU A 265 11.79 -16.19 20.76
N ILE A 266 10.76 -16.90 21.24
CA ILE A 266 9.80 -16.38 22.23
C ILE A 266 10.53 -15.98 23.52
N SER A 267 11.34 -16.89 24.09
CA SER A 267 12.12 -16.62 25.30
C SER A 267 13.28 -15.65 25.07
N GLY A 268 13.79 -15.58 23.84
CA GLY A 268 14.77 -14.58 23.42
C GLY A 268 14.16 -13.18 23.46
N LEU A 269 12.96 -13.00 22.93
CA LEU A 269 12.27 -11.72 22.87
C LEU A 269 11.92 -11.20 24.27
N GLU A 270 11.46 -12.08 25.16
CA GLU A 270 11.15 -11.74 26.55
C GLU A 270 12.39 -11.25 27.31
N ARG A 271 13.49 -12.01 27.26
CA ARG A 271 14.75 -11.62 27.92
C ARG A 271 15.33 -10.33 27.35
N ASP A 272 15.24 -10.16 26.05
CA ASP A 272 15.72 -8.96 25.37
C ASP A 272 14.93 -7.72 25.79
N HIS A 273 13.60 -7.85 25.87
CA HIS A 273 12.71 -6.79 26.35
C HIS A 273 13.03 -6.40 27.81
N GLU A 274 13.21 -7.38 28.69
CA GLU A 274 13.60 -7.16 30.09
C GLU A 274 14.94 -6.41 30.20
N GLN A 275 15.94 -6.81 29.41
CA GLN A 275 17.26 -6.18 29.41
C GLN A 275 17.20 -4.72 28.95
N LEU A 276 16.46 -4.44 27.86
CA LEU A 276 16.33 -3.08 27.35
C LEU A 276 15.52 -2.18 28.30
N THR A 277 14.47 -2.72 28.93
CA THR A 277 13.70 -2.02 29.96
C THR A 277 14.58 -1.69 31.17
N ALA A 278 15.37 -2.65 31.64
CA ALA A 278 16.32 -2.44 32.74
C ALA A 278 17.41 -1.40 32.39
N ALA A 279 17.77 -1.30 31.11
CA ALA A 279 18.70 -0.31 30.59
C ALA A 279 18.07 1.07 30.31
N GLY A 280 16.75 1.23 30.47
CA GLY A 280 16.03 2.47 30.15
C GLY A 280 15.97 2.80 28.66
N LEU A 281 16.04 1.77 27.81
CA LEU A 281 15.98 1.89 26.35
C LEU A 281 14.58 1.63 25.77
N LEU A 282 13.64 1.18 26.61
CA LEU A 282 12.22 1.00 26.30
C LEU A 282 11.35 1.86 27.22
#